data_AF-A0A7X2SSJ9-F1
#
_entry.id   AF-A0A7X2SSJ9-F1
#
_cell.length_a   1.000
_cell.length_b   1.000
_cell.length_c   1.000
_cell.angle_alpha   90.00
_cell.angle_beta   90.00
_cell.angle_gamma   90.00
#
_symmetry.space_group_name_H-M   'P 1'
#
loop_
_entity.id
_entity.type
_entity.pdbx_description
1 polymer ?
#
loop_
_entity_poly.entity_id
_entity_poly.type
_entity_poly.pdbx_seq_one_letter_code
_entity_poly.pdbx_strand_id
1 'polypeptide(L)'
;MAKEILKNNPAFTKALRDLIREYKPQKQVNYKVLTDKLVTPFKLDADQMDQLIGSIEDRGISVVDENGEPSAHSLKAATKEAEKAENDKDVSAPSGVKINDPVRMYLKEIGRVNLLTADEEVALALKIEEGD
;
A
#
# COMPACT_ATOMS: atom_id res chain seq x y z
N MET A 1 -10.19 -13.91 -13.96
CA MET A 1 -10.15 -13.30 -15.31
C MET A 1 -9.37 -11.98 -15.36
N ALA A 2 -9.42 -11.08 -14.36
CA ALA A 2 -8.61 -9.85 -14.37
C ALA A 2 -7.09 -10.05 -14.15
N LYS A 3 -6.69 -11.18 -13.56
CA LYS A 3 -5.28 -11.52 -13.23
C LYS A 3 -4.38 -11.79 -14.47
N GLU A 4 -4.97 -11.96 -15.66
CA GLU A 4 -4.26 -12.41 -16.87
C GLU A 4 -3.89 -11.30 -17.86
N ILE A 5 -4.54 -10.14 -17.81
CA ILE A 5 -4.35 -9.10 -18.85
C ILE A 5 -3.03 -8.32 -18.63
N LEU A 6 -2.64 -8.11 -17.36
CA LEU A 6 -1.41 -7.38 -17.01
C LEU A 6 -0.10 -8.16 -17.26
N LYS A 7 -0.16 -9.49 -17.36
CA LYS A 7 1.04 -10.34 -17.56
C LYS A 7 1.43 -10.55 -19.02
N ASN A 8 0.54 -10.28 -19.97
CA ASN A 8 0.72 -10.71 -21.37
C ASN A 8 1.30 -9.63 -22.30
N ASN A 9 1.58 -8.41 -21.82
CA ASN A 9 2.24 -7.40 -22.64
C ASN A 9 3.73 -7.23 -22.24
N PRO A 10 4.69 -7.76 -23.02
CA PRO A 10 6.11 -7.63 -22.73
C PRO A 10 6.60 -6.17 -22.75
N ALA A 11 5.93 -5.27 -23.49
CA ALA A 11 6.26 -3.86 -23.49
C ALA A 11 5.91 -3.18 -22.15
N PHE A 12 4.80 -3.58 -21.51
CA PHE A 12 4.38 -3.06 -20.21
C PHE A 12 5.34 -3.47 -19.10
N THR A 13 5.69 -4.76 -19.03
CA THR A 13 6.62 -5.26 -18.01
C THR A 13 8.01 -4.64 -18.13
N LYS A 14 8.45 -4.33 -19.36
CA LYS A 14 9.69 -3.60 -19.62
C LYS A 14 9.59 -2.15 -19.13
N ALA A 15 8.54 -1.42 -19.52
CA ALA A 15 8.30 -0.04 -19.10
C ALA A 15 8.20 0.09 -17.56
N LEU A 16 7.49 -0.83 -16.90
CA LEU A 16 7.39 -0.88 -15.45
C LEU A 16 8.76 -1.10 -14.80
N ARG A 17 9.56 -2.04 -15.33
CA ARG A 17 10.91 -2.32 -14.81
C ARG A 17 11.84 -1.12 -14.98
N ASP A 18 11.77 -0.45 -16.12
CA ASP A 18 12.57 0.74 -16.40
C ASP A 18 12.18 1.89 -15.47
N LEU A 19 10.88 2.11 -15.25
CA LEU A 19 10.36 3.08 -14.29
C LEU A 19 10.84 2.77 -12.85
N ILE A 20 10.71 1.51 -12.41
CA ILE A 20 11.20 1.10 -11.10
C ILE A 20 12.69 1.39 -10.98
N ARG A 21 13.49 1.11 -12.01
CA ARG A 21 14.94 1.36 -11.98
C ARG A 21 15.28 2.85 -11.87
N GLU A 22 14.52 3.70 -12.55
CA GLU A 22 14.68 5.16 -12.57
C GLU A 22 14.31 5.79 -11.21
N TYR A 23 13.22 5.34 -10.59
CA TYR A 23 12.67 5.94 -9.37
C TYR A 23 13.04 5.20 -8.07
N LYS A 24 13.66 4.02 -8.13
CA LYS A 24 14.25 3.33 -6.98
C LYS A 24 15.26 4.17 -6.17
N PRO A 25 16.16 4.97 -6.77
CA PRO A 25 17.03 5.86 -5.99
C PRO A 25 16.26 7.02 -5.34
N GLN A 26 15.19 7.52 -5.98
CA GLN A 26 14.39 8.63 -5.48
C GLN A 26 13.37 8.21 -4.40
N LYS A 27 13.03 6.91 -4.33
CA LYS A 27 12.05 6.30 -3.43
C LYS A 27 10.62 6.85 -3.55
N GLN A 28 10.38 7.78 -4.47
CA GLN A 28 9.06 8.34 -4.74
C GLN A 28 8.87 8.58 -6.23
N VAL A 29 7.63 8.48 -6.71
CA VAL A 29 7.24 8.76 -8.09
C VAL A 29 5.92 9.53 -8.10
N ASN A 30 5.80 10.53 -8.98
CA ASN A 30 4.58 11.31 -9.06
C ASN A 30 3.48 10.53 -9.80
N TYR A 31 2.24 10.60 -9.30
CA TYR A 31 1.07 9.99 -9.91
C TYR A 31 0.88 10.38 -11.39
N LYS A 32 1.15 11.64 -11.76
CA LYS A 32 1.09 12.09 -13.16
C LYS A 32 2.07 11.32 -14.05
N VAL A 33 3.28 11.07 -13.56
CA VAL A 33 4.30 10.32 -14.31
C VAL A 33 3.86 8.87 -14.55
N LEU A 34 3.22 8.23 -13.57
CA LEU A 34 2.65 6.90 -13.76
C LEU A 34 1.52 6.92 -14.79
N THR A 35 0.65 7.93 -14.71
CA THR A 35 -0.46 8.11 -15.63
C THR A 35 0.05 8.29 -17.07
N ASP A 36 1.07 9.12 -17.27
CA ASP A 36 1.60 9.45 -18.59
C ASP A 36 2.49 8.34 -19.18
N LYS A 37 3.29 7.65 -18.36
CA LYS A 37 4.21 6.61 -18.85
C LYS A 37 3.57 5.22 -18.95
N LEU A 38 2.52 4.94 -18.17
CA LEU A 38 1.93 3.60 -18.08
C LEU A 38 0.44 3.62 -18.43
N VAL A 39 -0.38 4.51 -17.86
CA VAL A 39 -1.84 4.49 -18.07
C VAL A 39 -2.26 4.86 -19.49
N THR A 40 -1.74 5.95 -20.03
CA THR A 40 -2.07 6.39 -21.40
C THR A 40 -1.61 5.42 -22.50
N PRO A 41 -0.38 4.86 -22.50
CA PRO A 41 0.05 3.93 -23.55
C PRO A 41 -0.62 2.55 -23.46
N PHE A 42 -0.98 2.09 -22.26
CA PHE A 42 -1.56 0.75 -22.07
C PHE A 42 -3.07 0.76 -21.80
N LYS A 43 -3.71 1.94 -21.76
CA LYS A 43 -5.14 2.14 -21.47
C LYS A 43 -5.61 1.33 -20.25
N LEU A 44 -4.88 1.47 -19.15
CA LEU A 44 -5.18 0.77 -17.91
C LEU A 44 -6.51 1.29 -17.32
N ASP A 45 -7.32 0.37 -16.81
CA ASP A 45 -8.53 0.70 -16.06
C ASP A 45 -8.20 1.10 -14.60
N ALA A 46 -9.21 1.60 -13.88
CA ALA A 46 -9.03 2.08 -12.51
C ALA A 46 -8.55 0.98 -11.55
N ASP A 47 -9.04 -0.27 -11.71
CA ASP A 47 -8.59 -1.39 -10.87
C ASP A 47 -7.16 -1.81 -11.20
N GLN A 48 -6.77 -1.78 -12.48
CA GLN A 48 -5.39 -2.04 -12.90
C GLN A 48 -4.42 -0.95 -12.43
N MET A 49 -4.88 0.30 -12.35
CA MET A 49 -4.09 1.40 -11.79
C MET A 49 -3.84 1.17 -10.29
N ASP A 50 -4.86 0.78 -9.52
CA ASP A 50 -4.71 0.45 -8.11
C ASP A 50 -3.67 -0.67 -7.92
N GLN A 51 -3.73 -1.73 -8.74
CA GLN A 51 -2.75 -2.83 -8.70
C GLN A 51 -1.33 -2.41 -9.08
N LEU A 52 -1.19 -1.46 -10.01
CA LEU A 52 0.08 -0.90 -10.41
C LEU A 52 0.72 -0.11 -9.27
N ILE A 53 -0.07 0.71 -8.56
CA ILE A 53 0.38 1.49 -7.40
C ILE A 53 0.87 0.54 -6.32
N GLY A 54 0.07 -0.46 -5.92
CA GLY A 54 0.49 -1.45 -4.92
C GLY A 54 1.78 -2.19 -5.32
N SER A 55 1.89 -2.60 -6.60
CA SER A 55 3.10 -3.26 -7.12
C SER A 55 4.37 -2.39 -7.11
N ILE A 56 4.23 -1.07 -7.15
CA ILE A 56 5.33 -0.10 -7.11
C ILE A 56 5.71 0.18 -5.64
N GLU A 57 4.70 0.32 -4.78
CA GLU A 57 4.86 0.52 -3.33
C GLU A 57 5.49 -0.70 -2.64
N ASP A 58 5.10 -1.92 -3.03
CA ASP A 58 5.71 -3.19 -2.62
C ASP A 58 7.22 -3.26 -2.92
N ARG A 59 7.65 -2.57 -3.98
CA ARG A 59 9.05 -2.48 -4.39
C ARG A 59 9.80 -1.32 -3.74
N GLY A 60 9.15 -0.62 -2.81
CA GLY A 60 9.72 0.43 -1.98
C GLY A 60 9.73 1.82 -2.63
N ILE A 61 8.81 2.09 -3.55
CA ILE A 61 8.66 3.40 -4.20
C ILE A 61 7.27 3.95 -3.85
N SER A 62 7.20 5.07 -3.14
CA SER A 62 5.94 5.71 -2.76
C SER A 62 5.36 6.53 -3.92
N VAL A 63 4.05 6.46 -4.15
CA VAL A 63 3.39 7.28 -5.17
C VAL A 63 2.89 8.58 -4.54
N VAL A 64 3.43 9.70 -5.01
CA VAL A 64 3.17 11.05 -4.46
C VAL A 64 2.45 11.94 -5.46
N ASP A 65 1.84 13.01 -4.98
CA ASP A 65 1.24 14.08 -5.80
C ASP A 65 2.28 15.16 -6.18
N GLU A 66 1.80 16.28 -6.75
CA GLU A 66 2.65 17.42 -7.13
C GLU A 66 3.27 18.15 -5.93
N ASN A 67 2.71 17.97 -4.73
CA ASN A 67 3.18 18.57 -3.49
C ASN A 67 4.13 17.64 -2.71
N GLY A 68 4.36 16.42 -3.20
CA GLY A 68 5.19 15.41 -2.52
C GLY A 68 4.45 14.67 -1.41
N GLU A 69 3.13 14.83 -1.32
CA GLU A 69 2.29 14.11 -0.37
C GLU A 69 1.83 12.78 -0.97
N PRO A 70 1.52 11.76 -0.15
CA PRO A 70 0.97 10.50 -0.66
C PRO A 70 -0.26 10.76 -1.52
N SER A 71 -0.27 10.24 -2.74
CA SER A 71 -1.37 10.52 -3.67
C SER A 71 -2.70 10.01 -3.11
N ALA A 72 -3.81 10.69 -3.41
CA ALA A 72 -5.15 10.23 -3.01
C ALA A 72 -5.47 8.80 -3.50
N HIS A 73 -4.81 8.35 -4.57
CA HIS A 73 -4.91 6.98 -5.07
C HIS A 73 -4.06 5.98 -4.26
N SER A 74 -2.89 6.36 -3.76
CA SER A 74 -2.11 5.54 -2.80
C SER A 74 -2.88 5.30 -1.51
N LEU A 75 -3.51 6.34 -0.97
CA LEU A 75 -4.31 6.24 0.26
C LEU A 75 -5.54 5.33 0.06
N LYS A 76 -6.14 5.35 -1.13
CA LYS A 76 -7.26 4.46 -1.50
C LYS A 76 -6.81 3.01 -1.75
N ALA A 77 -5.64 2.80 -2.34
CA ALA A 77 -5.08 1.45 -2.55
C ALA A 77 -4.79 0.77 -1.21
N ALA A 78 -4.16 1.50 -0.27
CA ALA A 78 -3.87 1.00 1.08
C ALA A 78 -5.14 0.64 1.87
N THR A 79 -6.23 1.41 1.71
CA THR A 79 -7.51 1.13 2.39
C THR A 79 -8.27 -0.05 1.76
N LYS A 80 -8.27 -0.19 0.44
CA LYS A 80 -8.86 -1.37 -0.25
C LYS A 80 -8.12 -2.68 0.07
N GLU A 81 -6.79 -2.62 0.25
CA GLU A 81 -5.99 -3.77 0.66
C GLU A 81 -6.22 -4.13 2.14
N ALA A 82 -6.41 -3.14 3.01
CA ALA A 82 -6.82 -3.36 4.40
C ALA A 82 -8.21 -4.00 4.52
N GLU A 83 -9.20 -3.57 3.74
CA GLU A 83 -10.54 -4.17 3.71
C GLU A 83 -10.54 -5.61 3.16
N LYS A 84 -9.64 -5.95 2.24
CA LYS A 84 -9.44 -7.33 1.78
C LYS A 84 -8.70 -8.19 2.81
N ALA A 85 -7.80 -7.60 3.58
CA ALA A 85 -7.08 -8.30 4.66
C ALA A 85 -8.00 -8.60 5.87
N GLU A 86 -9.07 -7.84 6.10
CA GLU A 86 -10.03 -8.15 7.16
C GLU A 86 -10.89 -9.41 6.87
N ASN A 87 -10.98 -9.86 5.61
CA ASN A 87 -11.69 -11.10 5.28
C ASN A 87 -10.81 -12.36 5.43
N ASP A 88 -9.49 -12.22 5.39
CA ASP A 88 -8.54 -13.30 5.65
C ASP A 88 -8.06 -13.18 7.10
N LYS A 89 -8.77 -13.86 8.02
CA LYS A 89 -8.43 -13.98 9.45
C LYS A 89 -7.14 -14.77 9.73
N ASP A 90 -6.14 -14.62 8.88
CA ASP A 90 -4.84 -15.25 9.02
C ASP A 90 -3.73 -14.29 8.57
N VAL A 91 -3.55 -13.19 9.32
CA VAL A 91 -2.36 -12.33 9.20
C VAL A 91 -1.16 -13.04 9.84
N SER A 92 -0.83 -14.22 9.36
CA SER A 92 0.48 -14.82 9.54
C SER A 92 1.41 -14.23 8.48
N ALA A 93 1.89 -13.01 8.74
CA ALA A 93 2.83 -12.33 7.86
C ALA A 93 4.13 -13.16 7.72
N PRO A 94 4.67 -13.36 6.49
CA PRO A 94 5.87 -14.15 6.29
C PRO A 94 7.05 -13.51 7.04
N SER A 95 7.67 -14.29 7.92
CA SER A 95 8.72 -13.90 8.88
C SER A 95 10.08 -13.50 8.24
N GLY A 96 10.11 -13.11 6.96
CA GLY A 96 11.35 -13.06 6.19
C GLY A 96 11.94 -11.67 5.88
N VAL A 97 11.19 -10.58 6.02
CA VAL A 97 11.70 -9.24 5.66
C VAL A 97 12.39 -8.62 6.86
N LYS A 98 13.73 -8.60 6.84
CA LYS A 98 14.57 -7.89 7.81
C LYS A 98 14.27 -6.38 7.71
N ILE A 99 13.41 -5.88 8.59
CA ILE A 99 13.11 -4.45 8.73
C ILE A 99 14.23 -3.83 9.56
N ASN A 100 15.13 -3.10 8.92
CA ASN A 100 16.26 -2.38 9.56
C ASN A 100 15.92 -0.93 9.94
N ASP A 101 14.66 -0.52 9.78
CA ASP A 101 14.21 0.86 10.02
C ASP A 101 13.35 0.91 11.30
N PRO A 102 13.80 1.60 12.37
CA PRO A 102 13.08 1.66 13.64
C PRO A 102 11.67 2.25 13.51
N VAL A 103 11.47 3.21 12.60
CA VAL A 103 10.18 3.87 12.40
C VAL A 103 9.22 2.89 11.72
N ARG A 104 9.68 2.19 10.68
CA ARG A 104 8.86 1.18 10.00
C ARG A 104 8.53 -0.01 10.90
N MET A 105 9.46 -0.39 11.79
CA MET A 105 9.20 -1.39 12.82
C MET A 105 8.10 -0.95 13.77
N TYR A 106 8.18 0.29 14.28
CA TYR A 106 7.18 0.86 15.17
C TYR A 106 5.80 0.94 14.51
N LEU A 107 5.70 1.46 13.28
CA LEU A 107 4.45 1.56 12.53
C LEU A 107 3.80 0.19 12.28
N LYS A 108 4.61 -0.84 12.00
CA LYS A 108 4.12 -2.21 11.84
C LYS A 108 3.56 -2.78 13.15
N GLU A 109 4.20 -2.50 14.28
CA GLU A 109 3.77 -3.04 15.57
C GLU A 109 2.50 -2.36 16.08
N ILE A 110 2.39 -1.02 15.97
CA ILE A 110 1.18 -0.29 16.38
C ILE A 110 -0.01 -0.59 15.46
N GLY A 111 0.24 -0.85 14.17
CA GLY A 111 -0.81 -1.16 13.19
C GLY A 111 -1.41 -2.57 13.34
N ARG A 112 -0.90 -3.41 14.25
CA ARG A 112 -1.46 -4.72 14.57
C ARG A 112 -2.61 -4.67 15.57
N VAL A 113 -2.70 -3.60 16.33
CA VAL A 113 -3.71 -3.43 17.38
C VAL A 113 -4.82 -2.55 16.82
N ASN A 114 -6.04 -3.04 16.86
CA ASN A 114 -7.20 -2.27 16.42
C ASN A 114 -7.44 -1.08 17.35
N LEU A 115 -7.98 0.00 16.78
CA LEU A 115 -8.41 1.14 17.58
C LEU A 115 -9.63 0.77 18.43
N LEU A 116 -9.70 1.33 19.63
CA LEU A 116 -10.85 1.20 20.51
C LEU A 116 -12.04 1.99 19.96
N THR A 117 -13.22 1.41 20.08
CA THR A 117 -14.48 2.14 19.95
C THR A 117 -14.78 2.92 21.23
N ALA A 118 -15.65 3.93 21.15
CA ALA A 118 -16.03 4.74 22.31
C ALA A 118 -16.60 3.89 23.47
N ASP A 119 -17.38 2.85 23.15
CA ASP A 119 -17.97 1.97 24.16
C ASP A 119 -16.91 1.07 24.82
N GLU A 120 -15.92 0.60 24.06
CA GLU A 120 -14.80 -0.20 24.58
C GLU A 120 -13.89 0.64 25.48
N GLU A 121 -13.67 1.92 25.15
CA GLU A 121 -12.91 2.85 25.97
C GLU A 121 -13.58 3.07 27.33
N VAL A 122 -14.90 3.26 27.34
CA VAL A 122 -15.68 3.39 28.59
C VAL A 122 -15.62 2.10 29.43
N ALA A 123 -15.75 0.93 28.78
CA ALA A 123 -15.67 -0.35 29.48
C ALA A 123 -14.29 -0.61 30.09
N LEU A 124 -13.22 -0.20 29.42
CA LEU A 124 -11.86 -0.27 29.95
C LEU A 124 -11.67 0.69 31.13
N ALA A 125 -12.20 1.91 31.05
CA ALA A 125 -12.13 2.88 32.14
C ALA A 125 -12.82 2.35 33.42
N LEU A 126 -13.99 1.72 33.28
CA LEU A 126 -14.70 1.08 34.39
C LEU A 126 -13.90 -0.07 35.01
N LYS A 127 -13.28 -0.92 34.20
CA LYS A 127 -12.43 -2.01 34.71
C LYS A 127 -11.22 -1.50 35.52
N ILE A 128 -10.59 -0.43 35.04
CA ILE A 128 -9.49 0.22 35.76
C ILE A 128 -9.97 0.81 37.09
N GLU A 129 -11.19 1.37 37.14
CA GLU A 129 -11.80 1.85 38.38
C GLU A 129 -12.08 0.72 39.38
N GLU A 130 -12.53 -0.43 38.90
CA GLU A 130 -12.78 -1.64 39.69
C GLU A 130 -11.50 -2.36 40.16
N GLY A 131 -10.32 -1.93 39.65
CA GLY A 131 -9.01 -2.40 40.08
C GLY A 131 -8.44 -3.59 39.29
N ASP A 132 -8.93 -3.82 38.07
CA ASP A 132 -8.35 -4.74 37.10
C ASP A 132 -7.06 -4.17 36.45
#